data_AF-A0A819UNA2-F1
#
_entry.id   AF-A0A819UNA2-F1
#
_cell.length_a   1.000
_cell.length_b   1.000
_cell.length_c   1.000
_cell.angle_alpha   90.00
_cell.angle_beta   90.00
_cell.angle_gamma   90.00
#
_symmetry.space_group_name_H-M   'P 1'
#
loop_
_entity.id
_entity.type
_entity.pdbx_description
1 polymer ?
#
loop_
_entity_poly.entity_id
_entity_poly.type
_entity_poly.pdbx_seq_one_letter_code
_entity_poly.pdbx_strand_id
1 'polypeptide(L)'
;MSAIFTESTHGKRQLCYLGYRYSLKRKNQNGSEYWICVKCHTAATSYLDLSVIVREDHTHLPDETDKEVLEMRQNLKRKAIEESSPIDRIVEEAFHAINSQSQSNDLLINMPSIATIKNTLQKQRRKTRPPVPK
;
A
#
# COMPACT_ATOMS: atom_id res chain seq x y z
N MET A 1 5.26 12.14 -10.49
CA MET A 1 5.16 10.71 -10.10
C MET A 1 5.14 10.67 -8.59
N SER A 2 4.14 10.05 -7.97
CA SER A 2 3.95 10.13 -6.51
C SER A 2 4.60 8.95 -5.80
N ALA A 3 5.47 9.21 -4.82
CA ALA A 3 6.02 8.20 -3.94
C ALA A 3 4.98 7.80 -2.89
N ILE A 4 4.80 6.49 -2.69
CA ILE A 4 3.84 5.96 -1.73
C ILE A 4 4.60 5.25 -0.60
N PHE A 5 4.49 5.76 0.62
CA PHE A 5 5.11 5.17 1.81
C PHE A 5 4.07 4.35 2.58
N THR A 6 4.42 3.10 2.87
CA THR A 6 3.55 2.18 3.61
C THR A 6 4.32 1.37 4.64
N GLU A 7 3.61 0.60 5.44
CA GLU A 7 4.18 -0.37 6.37
C GLU A 7 3.65 -1.76 6.04
N SER A 8 4.56 -2.74 6.04
CA SER A 8 4.20 -4.15 5.95
C SER A 8 3.47 -4.61 7.21
N THR A 9 2.89 -5.81 7.17
CA THR A 9 2.21 -6.44 8.31
C THR A 9 3.12 -6.61 9.54
N HIS A 10 4.43 -6.69 9.34
CA HIS A 10 5.45 -6.80 10.39
C HIS A 10 6.03 -5.44 10.82
N GLY A 11 5.40 -4.33 10.44
CA GLY A 11 5.86 -2.97 10.79
C GLY A 11 7.09 -2.49 10.02
N LYS A 12 7.58 -3.24 9.03
CA LYS A 12 8.70 -2.78 8.18
C LYS A 12 8.21 -1.74 7.19
N ARG A 13 8.88 -0.58 7.13
CA ARG A 13 8.57 0.50 6.19
C ARG A 13 8.90 0.09 4.75
N GLN A 14 7.98 0.43 3.85
CA GLN A 14 8.05 0.14 2.42
C GLN A 14 7.83 1.43 1.63
N LEU A 15 8.54 1.53 0.51
CA LEU A 15 8.37 2.59 -0.49
C LEU A 15 7.90 1.93 -1.78
N CYS A 16 6.86 2.49 -2.39
CA CYS A 16 6.47 2.19 -3.75
C CYS A 16 6.71 3.42 -4.63
N TYR A 17 7.50 3.25 -5.68
CA TYR A 17 7.88 4.32 -6.59
C TYR A 17 8.09 3.74 -7.99
N LEU A 18 7.46 4.34 -9.00
CA LEU A 18 7.52 3.87 -10.40
C LEU A 18 7.16 2.40 -10.61
N GLY A 19 6.17 1.88 -9.85
CA GLY A 19 5.78 0.48 -9.90
C GLY A 19 6.79 -0.49 -9.27
N TYR A 20 7.85 0.02 -8.64
CA TYR A 20 8.83 -0.78 -7.90
C TYR A 20 8.61 -0.67 -6.40
N ARG A 21 8.84 -1.79 -5.70
CA ARG A 21 8.79 -1.87 -4.24
C ARG A 21 10.18 -1.90 -3.64
N TYR A 22 10.37 -1.11 -2.60
CA TYR A 22 11.60 -1.02 -1.86
C TYR A 22 11.36 -1.21 -0.35
N SER A 23 12.34 -1.82 0.31
CA SER A 23 12.38 -1.93 1.78
C SER A 23 13.37 -0.92 2.34
N LEU A 24 12.97 -0.27 3.44
CA LEU A 24 13.87 0.65 4.15
C LEU A 24 15.07 -0.13 4.69
N LYS A 25 16.28 0.35 4.40
CA LYS A 25 17.51 -0.21 4.97
C LYS A 25 18.09 0.65 6.06
N ARG A 26 18.12 1.97 5.88
CA ARG A 26 18.61 2.90 6.89
C ARG A 26 18.05 4.30 6.69
N LYS A 27 18.02 5.07 7.77
CA LYS A 27 17.82 6.52 7.73
C LYS A 27 19.19 7.18 7.88
N ASN A 28 19.44 8.19 7.05
CA ASN A 28 20.67 8.96 7.11
C ASN A 28 20.51 10.14 8.07
N GLN A 29 21.62 10.70 8.56
CA GLN A 29 21.62 11.83 9.50
C GLN A 29 20.96 13.10 8.92
N ASN A 30 21.04 13.28 7.61
CA ASN A 30 20.41 14.39 6.89
C ASN A 30 18.89 14.22 6.68
N GLY A 31 18.27 13.22 7.31
CA GLY A 31 16.84 12.94 7.18
C GLY A 31 16.44 12.17 5.91
N SER A 32 17.35 11.96 4.97
CA SER A 32 17.09 11.10 3.80
C SER A 32 16.98 9.63 4.21
N GLU A 33 16.20 8.87 3.44
CA GLU A 33 15.95 7.46 3.71
C GLU A 33 16.46 6.62 2.56
N TYR A 34 17.23 5.58 2.90
CA TYR A 34 17.85 4.69 1.93
C TYR A 34 17.06 3.39 1.81
N TRP A 35 16.69 3.07 0.57
CA TRP A 35 15.79 2.00 0.21
C TRP A 35 16.45 1.05 -0.77
N ILE A 36 16.07 -0.22 -0.69
CA ILE A 36 16.57 -1.28 -1.57
C ILE A 36 15.39 -2.03 -2.18
N CYS A 37 15.43 -2.23 -3.50
CA CYS A 37 14.42 -2.99 -4.21
C CYS A 37 14.27 -4.39 -3.63
N VAL A 38 13.04 -4.84 -3.46
CA VAL A 38 12.75 -6.17 -2.89
C VAL A 38 13.12 -7.34 -3.82
N LYS A 39 13.27 -7.10 -5.14
CA LYS A 39 13.56 -8.15 -6.13
C LYS A 39 15.02 -8.15 -6.61
N CYS A 40 15.59 -6.99 -6.98
CA CYS A 40 16.91 -6.91 -7.62
C CYS A 40 17.97 -6.11 -6.83
N HIS A 41 17.64 -5.65 -5.63
CA HIS A 41 18.51 -4.83 -4.79
C HIS A 41 18.92 -3.45 -5.32
N THR A 42 18.38 -2.98 -6.43
CA THR A 42 18.52 -1.59 -6.91
C THR A 42 18.19 -0.59 -5.80
N ALA A 43 19.04 0.42 -5.64
CA ALA A 43 18.94 1.39 -4.56
C ALA A 43 18.12 2.62 -4.94
N ALA A 44 17.33 3.12 -3.99
CA ALA A 44 16.65 4.40 -4.06
C ALA A 44 16.87 5.22 -2.79
N THR A 45 16.86 6.54 -2.92
CA THR A 45 16.95 7.49 -1.79
C THR A 45 15.76 8.43 -1.83
N SER A 46 15.01 8.52 -0.73
CA SER A 46 13.92 9.49 -0.58
C SER A 46 14.31 10.63 0.35
N TYR A 47 13.73 11.79 0.13
CA TYR A 47 13.98 13.01 0.89
C TYR A 47 12.71 13.52 1.58
N LEU A 48 12.88 14.52 2.45
CA LEU A 48 11.80 15.13 3.24
C LEU A 48 10.74 15.82 2.38
N ASP A 49 11.13 16.33 1.21
CA ASP A 49 10.25 16.92 0.20
C ASP A 49 9.50 15.87 -0.64
N LEU A 50 9.56 14.60 -0.24
CA LEU A 50 8.96 13.45 -0.92
C LEU A 50 9.57 13.13 -2.30
N SER A 51 10.68 13.79 -2.67
CA SER A 51 11.43 13.42 -3.87
C SER A 51 12.13 12.07 -3.68
N VAL A 52 12.24 11.31 -4.77
CA VAL A 52 12.90 9.99 -4.79
C VAL A 52 13.88 9.92 -5.95
N ILE A 53 15.13 9.59 -5.66
CA ILE A 53 16.18 9.36 -6.64
C ILE A 53 16.50 7.86 -6.66
N VAL A 54 16.33 7.24 -7.82
CA VAL A 54 16.75 5.85 -8.09
C VAL A 54 18.17 5.88 -8.65
N ARG A 55 19.08 5.06 -8.11
CA ARG A 55 20.51 5.13 -8.45
C ARG A 55 20.88 4.37 -9.72
N GLU A 56 20.19 3.26 -9.99
CA GLU A 56 20.50 2.33 -11.06
C GLU A 56 19.19 1.83 -11.68
N ASP A 57 19.25 1.29 -12.89
CA ASP A 57 18.10 0.66 -13.52
C ASP A 57 17.76 -0.68 -12.85
N HIS A 58 16.48 -1.03 -12.90
CA HIS A 58 16.02 -2.34 -12.43
C HIS A 58 16.28 -3.41 -13.49
N THR A 59 16.66 -4.61 -13.04
CA THR A 59 16.79 -5.79 -13.91
C THR A 59 15.47 -6.53 -14.13
N HIS A 60 14.35 -5.91 -13.76
CA HIS A 60 13.01 -6.46 -13.92
C HIS A 60 12.00 -5.37 -14.23
N LEU A 61 10.88 -5.77 -14.82
CA LEU A 61 9.76 -4.89 -15.09
C LEU A 61 9.09 -4.42 -13.78
N PRO A 62 8.48 -3.23 -13.77
CA PRO A 62 7.61 -2.79 -12.69
C PRO A 62 6.51 -3.81 -12.42
N ASP A 63 6.10 -3.92 -11.16
CA ASP A 63 4.99 -4.78 -10.75
C ASP A 63 3.74 -3.90 -10.62
N GLU A 64 3.08 -3.65 -11.76
CA GLU A 64 1.87 -2.81 -11.79
C GLU A 64 0.75 -3.42 -10.94
N THR A 65 0.66 -4.75 -10.88
CA THR A 65 -0.29 -5.47 -10.02
C THR A 65 -0.07 -5.12 -8.55
N ASP A 66 1.16 -5.15 -8.05
CA ASP A 66 1.47 -4.75 -6.67
C ASP A 66 1.10 -3.29 -6.37
N LYS A 67 1.34 -2.39 -7.33
CA LYS A 67 1.01 -0.97 -7.19
C LYS A 67 -0.50 -0.78 -7.10
N GLU A 68 -1.26 -1.40 -8.00
CA GLU A 68 -2.71 -1.35 -8.00
C GLU A 68 -3.28 -1.94 -6.71
N VAL A 69 -2.80 -3.12 -6.28
CA VAL A 69 -3.17 -3.73 -4.99
C VAL A 69 -2.92 -2.77 -3.82
N LEU A 70 -1.80 -2.03 -3.82
CA LEU A 70 -1.49 -1.09 -2.76
C LEU A 70 -2.42 0.14 -2.77
N GLU A 71 -2.64 0.73 -3.93
CA GLU A 71 -3.55 1.86 -4.12
C GLU A 71 -4.97 1.49 -3.69
N MET A 72 -5.42 0.29 -4.07
CA MET A 72 -6.70 -0.26 -3.63
C MET A 72 -6.78 -0.40 -2.12
N ARG A 73 -5.75 -0.94 -1.48
CA ARG A 73 -5.69 -1.07 -0.01
C ARG A 73 -5.71 0.29 0.69
N GLN A 74 -5.05 1.29 0.13
CA GLN A 74 -5.09 2.66 0.68
C GLN A 74 -6.47 3.28 0.52
N ASN A 75 -7.09 3.11 -0.65
CA ASN A 75 -8.44 3.59 -0.90
C ASN A 75 -9.47 2.95 0.05
N LEU A 76 -9.39 1.64 0.26
CA LEU A 76 -10.23 0.93 1.23
C LEU A 76 -10.05 1.46 2.66
N LYS A 77 -8.81 1.70 3.09
CA LYS A 77 -8.52 2.29 4.40
C LYS A 77 -9.13 3.69 4.53
N ARG A 78 -8.97 4.52 3.50
CA ARG A 78 -9.53 5.88 3.44
C ARG A 78 -11.06 5.84 3.54
N LYS A 79 -11.73 5.04 2.71
CA LYS A 79 -13.19 4.84 2.75
C LYS A 79 -13.66 4.35 4.13
N ALA A 80 -12.95 3.41 4.74
CA ALA A 80 -13.31 2.94 6.08
C ALA A 80 -13.23 4.04 7.14
N ILE A 81 -12.37 5.05 6.97
CA ILE A 81 -12.22 6.19 7.89
C ILE A 81 -13.25 7.28 7.59
N GLU A 82 -13.53 7.57 6.32
CA GLU A 82 -14.37 8.69 5.88
C GLU A 82 -15.86 8.32 5.86
N GLU A 83 -16.19 7.14 5.35
CA GLU A 83 -17.58 6.70 5.16
C GLU A 83 -18.17 6.06 6.41
N SER A 84 -19.47 6.26 6.66
CA SER A 84 -20.23 5.59 7.73
C SER A 84 -20.75 4.22 7.32
N SER A 85 -20.72 3.88 6.03
CA SER A 85 -21.19 2.62 5.46
C SER A 85 -20.60 1.40 6.16
N PRO A 86 -21.34 0.28 6.33
CA PRO A 86 -20.81 -0.96 6.87
C PRO A 86 -19.54 -1.40 6.14
N ILE A 87 -18.55 -1.92 6.89
CA ILE A 87 -17.27 -2.39 6.31
C ILE A 87 -17.50 -3.46 5.25
N ASP A 88 -18.49 -4.33 5.44
CA ASP A 88 -18.84 -5.37 4.47
C ASP A 88 -19.18 -4.78 3.10
N ARG A 89 -20.06 -3.76 3.09
CA ARG A 89 -20.46 -3.05 1.86
C ARG A 89 -19.28 -2.37 1.18
N ILE A 90 -18.40 -1.71 1.95
CA ILE A 90 -17.21 -1.04 1.39
C ILE A 90 -16.29 -2.06 0.68
N VAL A 91 -16.11 -3.24 1.27
CA VAL A 91 -15.28 -4.29 0.69
C VAL A 91 -15.96 -4.92 -0.52
N GLU A 92 -17.26 -5.22 -0.44
CA GLU A 92 -18.03 -5.79 -1.55
C GLU A 92 -18.02 -4.88 -2.79
N GLU A 93 -18.29 -3.58 -2.62
CA GLU A 93 -18.24 -2.60 -3.71
C GLU A 93 -16.85 -2.54 -4.36
N ALA A 94 -15.79 -2.62 -3.56
CA ALA A 94 -14.42 -2.62 -4.09
C ALA A 94 -14.12 -3.89 -4.89
N PHE A 95 -14.49 -5.08 -4.39
CA PHE A 95 -14.26 -6.33 -5.11
C PHE A 95 -15.15 -6.47 -6.36
N HIS A 96 -16.38 -5.94 -6.33
CA HIS A 96 -17.22 -5.83 -7.53
C HIS A 96 -16.57 -4.94 -8.59
N ALA A 97 -15.97 -3.82 -8.19
CA ALA A 97 -15.23 -2.96 -9.12
C ALA A 97 -14.04 -3.69 -9.75
N ILE A 98 -13.28 -4.48 -8.99
CA ILE A 98 -12.18 -5.30 -9.55
C ILE A 98 -12.72 -6.29 -10.57
N ASN A 99 -13.74 -7.08 -10.21
CA ASN A 99 -14.32 -8.10 -11.07
C ASN A 99 -14.84 -7.54 -12.41
N SER A 100 -15.25 -6.27 -12.43
CA SER A 100 -15.71 -5.60 -13.65
C SER A 100 -14.59 -5.18 -14.60
N GLN A 101 -13.32 -5.25 -14.18
CA GLN A 101 -12.15 -4.86 -14.97
C GLN A 101 -11.49 -6.06 -15.68
N SER A 102 -10.93 -5.82 -16.87
CA SER A 102 -10.37 -6.86 -17.75
C SER A 102 -9.08 -7.53 -17.23
N GLN A 103 -8.41 -6.94 -16.23
CA GLN A 103 -7.20 -7.47 -15.56
C GLN A 103 -7.48 -8.02 -14.15
N SER A 104 -8.74 -8.37 -13.88
CA SER A 104 -9.26 -8.77 -12.57
C SER A 104 -8.56 -9.95 -11.89
N ASN A 105 -8.11 -10.96 -12.65
CA ASN A 105 -7.56 -12.18 -12.07
C ASN A 105 -6.26 -11.96 -11.29
N ASP A 106 -5.31 -11.21 -11.85
CA ASP A 106 -4.01 -10.99 -11.19
C ASP A 106 -4.17 -10.14 -9.93
N LEU A 107 -5.09 -9.16 -9.94
CA LEU A 107 -5.39 -8.35 -8.77
C LEU A 107 -6.03 -9.14 -7.64
N LEU A 108 -6.98 -10.03 -7.97
CA LEU A 108 -7.66 -10.85 -6.97
C LEU A 108 -6.72 -11.87 -6.32
N ILE A 109 -5.79 -12.46 -7.09
CA ILE A 109 -4.80 -13.40 -6.58
C ILE A 109 -3.83 -12.71 -5.61
N ASN A 110 -3.43 -11.47 -5.91
CA ASN A 110 -2.46 -10.73 -5.11
C ASN A 110 -3.10 -9.94 -3.95
N MET A 111 -4.43 -9.84 -3.91
CA MET A 111 -5.14 -9.21 -2.79
C MET A 111 -5.15 -10.10 -1.54
N PRO A 112 -4.99 -9.52 -0.34
CA PRO A 112 -5.23 -10.26 0.89
C PRO A 112 -6.66 -10.79 0.96
N SER A 113 -6.87 -11.86 1.72
CA SER A 113 -8.22 -12.41 1.88
C SER A 113 -9.23 -11.37 2.38
N ILE A 114 -10.48 -11.49 1.93
CA ILE A 114 -11.59 -10.60 2.33
C ILE A 114 -11.66 -10.48 3.86
N ALA A 115 -11.52 -11.59 4.58
CA ALA A 115 -11.49 -11.59 6.04
C ALA A 115 -10.36 -10.73 6.62
N THR A 116 -9.14 -10.83 6.06
CA THR A 116 -7.99 -10.02 6.48
C THR A 116 -8.24 -8.53 6.25
N ILE A 117 -8.82 -8.19 5.10
CA ILE A 117 -9.17 -6.81 4.75
C ILE A 117 -10.22 -6.29 5.74
N LYS A 118 -11.34 -7.00 5.94
CA LYS A 118 -12.41 -6.62 6.87
C LYS A 118 -11.86 -6.37 8.27
N ASN A 119 -11.06 -7.29 8.81
CA ASN A 119 -10.41 -7.14 10.13
C ASN A 119 -9.52 -5.89 10.19
N THR A 120 -8.73 -5.64 9.13
CA THR A 120 -7.86 -4.47 9.05
C THR A 120 -8.67 -3.17 9.05
N LEU A 121 -9.73 -3.10 8.24
CA LEU A 121 -10.57 -1.90 8.12
C LEU A 121 -11.37 -1.65 9.40
N GLN A 122 -11.91 -2.69 10.02
CA GLN A 122 -12.58 -2.59 11.32
C GLN A 122 -11.62 -2.05 12.40
N LYS A 123 -10.38 -2.56 12.47
CA LYS A 123 -9.37 -2.07 13.41
C LYS A 123 -9.03 -0.60 13.16
N GLN A 124 -8.89 -0.19 11.90
CA GLN A 124 -8.64 1.20 11.54
C GLN A 124 -9.81 2.10 11.95
N ARG A 125 -11.05 1.72 11.62
CA ARG A 125 -12.25 2.48 11.97
C ARG A 125 -12.43 2.59 13.49
N ARG A 126 -12.20 1.53 14.26
CA ARG A 126 -12.26 1.59 15.74
C ARG A 126 -11.22 2.55 16.33
N LYS A 127 -10.06 2.69 15.68
CA LYS A 127 -9.01 3.63 16.12
C LYS A 127 -9.41 5.08 15.87
N THR A 128 -10.11 5.37 14.78
CA THR A 128 -10.52 6.74 14.40
C THR A 128 -11.91 7.13 14.91
N ARG A 129 -12.79 6.15 15.10
CA ARG A 129 -14.18 6.27 15.56
C ARG A 129 -14.45 5.20 16.61
N PRO A 130 -13.91 5.35 17.84
CA PRO A 130 -14.13 4.37 18.90
C PRO A 130 -15.63 4.28 19.24
N PRO A 131 -16.14 3.08 19.58
CA PRO A 131 -17.51 2.94 20.03
C PRO A 131 -17.69 3.71 21.34
N VAL A 132 -18.83 4.39 21.49
CA VAL A 132 -19.17 5.09 22.73
C VAL A 132 -19.23 4.06 23.87
N PRO A 133 -18.55 4.29 25.01
CA PRO A 133 -18.67 3.43 26.18
C PRO A 133 -20.14 3.27 26.59
N LYS A 134 -20.53 2.05 26.95
CA LYS A 134 -21.87 1.77 27.49
C LYS A 134 -22.00 2.29 28.90
#